data_AF-A0A810L4E3-F1
#
_entry.id   AF-A0A810L4E3-F1
#
_cell.length_a   1.000
_cell.length_b   1.000
_cell.length_c   1.000
_cell.angle_alpha   90.00
_cell.angle_beta   90.00
_cell.angle_gamma   90.00
#
_symmetry.space_group_name_H-M   'P 1'
#
loop_
_entity.id
_entity.type
_entity.pdbx_description
1 polymer ?
#
loop_
_entity_poly.entity_id
_entity_poly.type
_entity_poly.pdbx_seq_one_letter_code
_entity_poly.pdbx_strand_id
1 'polypeptide(L)'
;MPDTSVTDTAVPALAADEGVLVDLLARVFRTDPIAEWVFPDTDRRDAVLPRFFGILYSAAVASGGAYTNAARTGVLLSLPADATEPPELVGALIEAVGEDAARFGAVAQAQAERRPDRPHHYFTFGGWTRRRGATVWRGRCSPPCCGSATPPGSAATWKRARRRGSRWPTGTGSPSSATRSGCPTARRCSRCGGMPVPSTDPPLWSAADIDAGRSDDERLRTVLAWSRRFLTTGHAELGRSGPVCPYAGPSLRRDLFRLSVVPGAADAGQVGGLLDRYRERFQELAAAVPDRDAELVAVLVVLPDFDHADSGPLDELQRSVKQRFVSAGLMVGQFHPRCPEPGLWRRSFRPLRSPVPLIAIRRMMAGDLPFMLRSEQHLTAYLARFAPQIPARVRDQLSARAVHSPPAG
;
A
#
# COMPACT_ATOMS: atom_id res chain seq x y z
N MET A 1 -24.02 -39.16 -7.75
CA MET A 1 -23.52 -37.88 -7.20
C MET A 1 -23.18 -38.12 -5.74
N PRO A 2 -21.91 -38.12 -5.31
CA PRO A 2 -21.58 -38.14 -3.89
C PRO A 2 -21.83 -36.75 -3.28
N ASP A 3 -22.35 -36.74 -2.06
CA ASP A 3 -22.66 -35.53 -1.30
C ASP A 3 -21.37 -34.80 -0.86
N THR A 4 -21.32 -33.48 -1.06
CA THR A 4 -20.10 -32.65 -0.93
C THR A 4 -20.14 -31.64 0.23
N SER A 5 -20.92 -31.91 1.29
CA SER A 5 -20.89 -31.08 2.52
C SER A 5 -20.61 -31.85 3.81
N VAL A 6 -19.47 -32.56 3.88
CA VAL A 6 -18.89 -32.96 5.17
C VAL A 6 -18.37 -31.68 5.86
N THR A 7 -19.04 -31.28 6.95
CA THR A 7 -18.62 -30.14 7.76
C THR A 7 -17.71 -30.65 8.88
N ASP A 8 -16.39 -30.46 8.74
CA ASP A 8 -15.44 -30.83 9.79
C ASP A 8 -15.63 -29.97 11.04
N THR A 9 -16.05 -30.61 12.14
CA THR A 9 -16.18 -29.96 13.45
C THR A 9 -14.81 -29.81 14.10
N ALA A 10 -14.55 -28.64 14.70
CA ALA A 10 -13.36 -28.40 15.52
C ALA A 10 -13.48 -29.11 16.87
N VAL A 11 -12.40 -29.75 17.29
CA VAL A 11 -12.22 -30.34 18.63
C VAL A 11 -10.92 -29.76 19.24
N PRO A 12 -10.79 -29.71 20.58
CA PRO A 12 -9.51 -29.40 21.21
C PRO A 12 -8.44 -30.39 20.75
N ALA A 13 -7.23 -29.89 20.49
CA ALA A 13 -6.07 -30.73 20.21
C ALA A 13 -5.34 -31.07 21.52
N LEU A 14 -4.84 -32.30 21.64
CA LEU A 14 -4.21 -32.81 22.86
C LEU A 14 -2.69 -32.89 22.71
N ALA A 15 -1.95 -33.02 23.82
CA ALA A 15 -0.52 -33.29 23.78
C ALA A 15 -0.19 -34.56 22.95
N ALA A 16 -1.05 -35.57 22.98
CA ALA A 16 -0.91 -36.79 22.17
C ALA A 16 -1.04 -36.57 20.65
N ASP A 17 -1.62 -35.46 20.20
CA ASP A 17 -1.71 -35.11 18.76
C ASP A 17 -0.47 -34.34 18.27
N GLU A 18 0.47 -33.94 19.16
CA GLU A 18 1.59 -33.02 18.85
C GLU A 18 2.37 -33.44 17.61
N GLY A 19 2.92 -34.65 17.59
CA GLY A 19 3.77 -35.10 16.49
C GLY A 19 3.09 -35.02 15.11
N VAL A 20 1.79 -35.32 15.02
CA VAL A 20 1.04 -35.27 13.75
C VAL A 20 0.73 -33.83 13.31
N LEU A 21 0.41 -32.96 14.28
CA LEU A 21 -0.05 -31.59 14.02
C LEU A 21 1.11 -30.59 13.87
N VAL A 22 2.22 -30.78 14.60
CA VAL A 22 3.48 -30.04 14.41
C VAL A 22 4.07 -30.35 13.05
N ASP A 23 4.11 -31.63 12.66
CA ASP A 23 4.48 -32.06 11.31
C ASP A 23 3.62 -31.40 10.21
N LEU A 24 2.31 -31.29 10.47
CA LEU A 24 1.39 -30.64 9.54
C LEU A 24 1.68 -29.14 9.43
N LEU A 25 1.96 -28.45 10.54
CA LEU A 25 2.39 -27.04 10.53
C LEU A 25 3.72 -26.88 9.81
N ALA A 26 4.75 -27.66 10.17
CA ALA A 26 6.06 -27.60 9.52
C ALA A 26 5.96 -27.81 8.01
N ARG A 27 5.17 -28.79 7.53
CA ARG A 27 4.94 -29.00 6.09
C ARG A 27 4.14 -27.87 5.42
N VAL A 28 3.14 -27.29 6.07
CA VAL A 28 2.34 -26.18 5.51
C VAL A 28 3.18 -24.91 5.44
N PHE A 29 3.98 -24.63 6.47
CA PHE A 29 4.82 -23.44 6.56
C PHE A 29 6.19 -23.58 5.90
N ARG A 30 6.62 -24.79 5.50
CA ARG A 30 7.82 -25.00 4.66
C ARG A 30 7.84 -24.11 3.41
N THR A 31 6.66 -23.85 2.84
CA THR A 31 6.46 -22.96 1.69
C THR A 31 5.57 -21.75 2.03
N ASP A 32 5.51 -21.35 3.29
CA ASP A 32 4.86 -20.10 3.68
C ASP A 32 5.83 -18.92 3.42
N PRO A 33 5.41 -17.84 2.75
CA PRO A 33 6.29 -16.73 2.41
C PRO A 33 6.92 -15.98 3.59
N ILE A 34 6.36 -16.07 4.80
CA ILE A 34 6.99 -15.48 6.00
C ILE A 34 8.05 -16.45 6.54
N ALA A 35 7.75 -17.74 6.63
CA ALA A 35 8.71 -18.76 7.03
C ALA A 35 9.91 -18.87 6.05
N GLU A 36 9.67 -18.79 4.74
CA GLU A 36 10.74 -18.72 3.72
C GLU A 36 11.59 -17.44 3.83
N TRP A 37 11.01 -16.32 4.30
CA TRP A 37 11.75 -15.08 4.50
C TRP A 37 12.54 -15.08 5.81
N VAL A 38 11.98 -15.63 6.90
CA VAL A 38 12.69 -15.78 8.19
C VAL A 38 13.81 -16.81 8.07
N PHE A 39 13.58 -17.92 7.37
CA PHE A 39 14.54 -19.02 7.16
C PHE A 39 14.78 -19.24 5.66
N PRO A 40 15.68 -18.47 5.00
CA PRO A 40 15.87 -18.55 3.55
C PRO A 40 16.39 -19.92 3.07
N ASP A 41 17.35 -20.48 3.78
CA ASP A 41 17.89 -21.81 3.49
C ASP A 41 16.84 -22.89 3.77
N THR A 42 16.68 -23.84 2.83
CA THR A 42 15.57 -24.81 2.88
C THR A 42 15.85 -25.96 3.84
N ASP A 43 17.10 -26.43 3.93
CA ASP A 43 17.47 -27.53 4.84
C ASP A 43 17.44 -27.03 6.29
N ARG A 44 17.89 -25.79 6.51
CA ARG A 44 17.77 -25.07 7.78
C ARG A 44 16.30 -24.82 8.16
N ARG A 45 15.45 -24.40 7.21
CA ARG A 45 14.00 -24.22 7.44
C ARG A 45 13.32 -25.55 7.80
N ASP A 46 13.64 -26.63 7.11
CA ASP A 46 13.17 -27.98 7.42
C ASP A 46 13.62 -28.44 8.82
N ALA A 47 14.82 -28.07 9.27
CA ALA A 47 15.31 -28.38 10.61
C ALA A 47 14.68 -27.52 11.73
N VAL A 48 14.44 -26.23 11.48
CA VAL A 48 13.94 -25.29 12.51
C VAL A 48 12.42 -25.38 12.71
N LEU A 49 11.63 -25.49 11.63
CA LEU A 49 10.16 -25.41 11.72
C LEU A 49 9.53 -26.46 12.66
N PRO A 50 9.95 -27.74 12.70
CA PRO A 50 9.40 -28.70 13.66
C PRO A 50 9.62 -28.30 15.11
N ARG A 51 10.84 -27.87 15.48
CA ARG A 51 11.15 -27.40 16.84
C ARG A 51 10.38 -26.13 17.19
N PHE A 52 10.34 -25.17 16.27
CA PHE A 52 9.61 -23.91 16.42
C PHE A 52 8.10 -24.15 16.67
N PHE A 53 7.46 -25.01 15.88
CA PHE A 53 6.05 -25.32 16.07
C PHE A 53 5.77 -26.22 17.28
N GLY A 54 6.68 -27.10 17.71
CA GLY A 54 6.53 -27.86 18.95
C GLY A 54 6.44 -26.97 20.19
N ILE A 55 7.29 -25.94 20.28
CA ILE A 55 7.26 -24.92 21.36
C ILE A 55 5.90 -24.21 21.39
N LEU A 56 5.43 -23.72 20.24
CA LEU A 56 4.16 -23.00 20.12
C LEU A 56 2.94 -23.90 20.35
N TYR A 57 3.00 -25.16 19.90
CA TYR A 57 1.96 -26.16 20.09
C TYR A 57 1.81 -26.51 21.58
N SER A 58 2.92 -26.77 22.26
CA SER A 58 2.95 -27.02 23.71
C SER A 58 2.34 -25.85 24.50
N ALA A 59 2.73 -24.61 24.19
CA ALA A 59 2.16 -23.41 24.81
C ALA A 59 0.65 -23.23 24.52
N ALA A 60 0.21 -23.54 23.30
CA ALA A 60 -1.20 -23.49 22.92
C ALA A 60 -2.03 -24.59 23.61
N VAL A 61 -1.51 -25.81 23.76
CA VAL A 61 -2.20 -26.89 24.52
C VAL A 61 -2.31 -26.53 26.00
N ALA A 62 -1.22 -26.05 26.61
CA ALA A 62 -1.21 -25.66 28.02
C ALA A 62 -2.18 -24.51 28.36
N SER A 63 -2.48 -23.65 27.38
CA SER A 63 -3.43 -22.53 27.52
C SER A 63 -4.85 -22.84 26.99
N GLY A 64 -5.12 -24.07 26.53
CA GLY A 64 -6.42 -24.44 25.93
C GLY A 64 -6.71 -23.77 24.56
N GLY A 65 -5.67 -23.26 23.91
CA GLY A 65 -5.72 -22.55 22.63
C GLY A 65 -5.47 -23.41 21.38
N ALA A 66 -5.20 -24.71 21.51
CA ALA A 66 -4.95 -25.61 20.39
C ALA A 66 -6.23 -26.36 19.92
N TYR A 67 -6.53 -26.33 18.63
CA TYR A 67 -7.71 -26.94 18.02
C TYR A 67 -7.37 -27.72 16.74
N THR A 68 -8.07 -28.82 16.49
CA THR A 68 -7.93 -29.69 15.30
C THR A 68 -9.29 -30.22 14.82
N ASN A 69 -9.33 -31.08 13.81
CA ASN A 69 -10.51 -31.87 13.42
C ASN A 69 -10.28 -33.35 13.78
N ALA A 70 -11.34 -34.17 13.80
CA ALA A 70 -11.25 -35.59 14.15
C ALA A 70 -10.22 -36.39 13.31
N ALA A 71 -10.00 -35.96 12.06
CA ALA A 71 -9.04 -36.57 11.13
C ALA A 71 -7.59 -36.06 11.24
N ARG A 72 -7.30 -35.08 12.11
CA ARG A 72 -5.98 -34.42 12.26
C ARG A 72 -5.41 -33.86 10.95
N THR A 73 -6.29 -33.48 10.02
CA THR A 73 -5.92 -32.90 8.72
C THR A 73 -5.90 -31.37 8.71
N GLY A 74 -6.15 -30.74 9.86
CA GLY A 74 -5.98 -29.30 10.07
C GLY A 74 -5.78 -28.96 11.53
N VAL A 75 -5.11 -27.84 11.79
CA VAL A 75 -4.78 -27.35 13.14
C VAL A 75 -4.87 -25.83 13.18
N LEU A 76 -5.22 -25.30 14.35
CA LEU A 76 -5.33 -23.89 14.65
C LEU A 76 -4.78 -23.66 16.07
N LEU A 77 -3.79 -22.77 16.19
CA LEU A 77 -3.17 -22.37 17.45
C LEU A 77 -3.60 -20.94 17.79
N SER A 78 -4.21 -20.78 18.95
CA SER A 78 -4.41 -19.49 19.61
C SER A 78 -3.44 -19.39 20.78
N LEU A 79 -2.77 -18.25 20.93
CA LEU A 79 -2.03 -17.91 22.15
C LEU A 79 -2.73 -16.72 22.83
N PRO A 80 -2.66 -16.59 24.17
CA PRO A 80 -3.20 -15.43 24.89
C PRO A 80 -2.48 -14.15 24.46
N ALA A 81 -3.22 -13.13 23.99
CA ALA A 81 -2.64 -11.85 23.55
C ALA A 81 -2.62 -10.77 24.64
N ASP A 82 -3.19 -11.09 25.80
CA ASP A 82 -3.39 -10.25 26.99
C ASP A 82 -2.33 -10.51 28.08
N ALA A 83 -1.62 -11.64 28.02
CA ALA A 83 -0.41 -11.87 28.79
C ALA A 83 0.83 -11.32 28.06
N THR A 84 1.79 -10.77 28.82
CA THR A 84 3.18 -10.72 28.38
C THR A 84 3.65 -12.15 28.15
N GLU A 85 4.21 -12.45 26.98
CA GLU A 85 4.70 -13.81 26.69
C GLU A 85 5.75 -14.22 27.74
N PRO A 86 5.65 -15.41 28.36
CA PRO A 86 6.59 -15.83 29.39
C PRO A 86 8.04 -15.73 28.90
N PRO A 87 8.98 -15.17 29.69
CA PRO A 87 10.38 -15.07 29.28
C PRO A 87 10.98 -16.41 28.82
N GLU A 88 10.56 -17.52 29.44
CA GLU A 88 10.93 -18.89 29.07
C GLU A 88 10.47 -19.26 27.65
N LEU A 89 9.25 -18.87 27.26
CA LEU A 89 8.69 -19.11 25.93
C LEU A 89 9.46 -18.28 24.88
N VAL A 90 9.69 -17.01 25.17
CA VAL A 90 10.44 -16.09 24.29
C VAL A 90 11.89 -16.58 24.13
N GLY A 91 12.53 -17.01 25.22
CA GLY A 91 13.87 -17.58 25.22
C GLY A 91 13.96 -18.86 24.37
N ALA A 92 13.04 -19.82 24.57
CA ALA A 92 12.98 -21.06 23.79
C ALA A 92 12.76 -20.81 22.29
N LEU A 93 11.94 -19.81 21.93
CA LEU A 93 11.73 -19.40 20.54
C LEU A 93 12.99 -18.76 19.94
N ILE A 94 13.67 -17.87 20.65
CA ILE A 94 14.94 -17.26 20.20
C ILE A 94 16.02 -18.34 20.02
N GLU A 95 16.14 -19.30 20.95
CA GLU A 95 17.07 -20.43 20.82
C GLU A 95 16.74 -21.31 19.61
N ALA A 96 15.47 -21.63 19.39
CA ALA A 96 15.04 -22.45 18.25
C ALA A 96 15.27 -21.77 16.90
N VAL A 97 15.13 -20.44 16.83
CA VAL A 97 15.36 -19.64 15.62
C VAL A 97 16.86 -19.39 15.38
N GLY A 98 17.66 -19.24 16.43
CA GLY A 98 19.12 -19.10 16.33
C GLY A 98 19.57 -17.87 15.53
N GLU A 99 20.44 -18.06 14.54
CA GLU A 99 20.99 -16.97 13.70
C GLU A 99 19.93 -16.14 12.94
N ASP A 100 18.71 -16.65 12.75
CA ASP A 100 17.61 -15.89 12.12
C ASP A 100 16.82 -15.01 13.10
N ALA A 101 17.23 -14.93 14.38
CA ALA A 101 16.49 -14.23 15.43
C ALA A 101 16.22 -12.75 15.09
N ALA A 102 17.13 -12.08 14.36
CA ALA A 102 16.92 -10.71 13.88
C ALA A 102 15.76 -10.60 12.86
N ARG A 103 15.63 -11.58 11.95
CA ARG A 103 14.53 -11.64 10.97
C ARG A 103 13.21 -11.93 11.69
N PHE A 104 13.21 -12.96 12.55
CA PHE A 104 12.04 -13.31 13.35
C PHE A 104 11.55 -12.15 14.24
N GLY A 105 12.49 -11.48 14.92
CA GLY A 105 12.22 -10.29 15.75
C GLY A 105 11.57 -9.14 14.98
N ALA A 106 11.96 -8.92 13.72
CA ALA A 106 11.32 -7.93 12.85
C ALA A 106 9.86 -8.27 12.52
N VAL A 107 9.50 -9.56 12.38
CA VAL A 107 8.09 -9.99 12.23
C VAL A 107 7.33 -9.76 13.53
N ALA A 108 7.90 -10.19 14.67
CA ALA A 108 7.29 -10.05 15.99
C ALA A 108 7.04 -8.58 16.36
N GLN A 109 8.01 -7.69 16.14
CA GLN A 109 7.86 -6.25 16.35
C GLN A 109 6.76 -5.66 15.44
N ALA A 110 6.76 -5.99 14.14
CA ALA A 110 5.74 -5.50 13.21
C ALA A 110 4.32 -6.02 13.51
N GLN A 111 4.19 -7.11 14.26
CA GLN A 111 2.93 -7.60 14.82
C GLN A 111 2.57 -6.88 16.13
N ALA A 112 3.54 -6.69 17.04
CA ALA A 112 3.35 -6.01 18.32
C ALA A 112 2.90 -4.54 18.16
N GLU A 113 3.53 -3.77 17.26
CA GLU A 113 3.16 -2.39 16.91
C GLU A 113 1.73 -2.25 16.36
N ARG A 114 1.06 -3.37 16.05
CA ARG A 114 -0.29 -3.43 15.46
C ARG A 114 -1.27 -4.22 16.33
N ARG A 115 -0.87 -4.64 17.53
CA ARG A 115 -1.71 -5.34 18.51
C ARG A 115 -2.80 -4.35 19.00
N PRO A 116 -4.10 -4.64 18.82
CA PRO A 116 -5.17 -3.79 19.37
C PRO A 116 -5.08 -3.65 20.90
N ASP A 117 -5.25 -2.43 21.41
CA ASP A 117 -5.19 -2.09 22.86
C ASP A 117 -6.31 -2.70 23.72
N ARG A 118 -7.18 -3.52 23.13
CA ARG A 118 -8.30 -4.21 23.80
C ARG A 118 -8.04 -5.72 23.84
N PRO A 119 -8.51 -6.45 24.87
CA PRO A 119 -8.44 -7.91 24.88
C PRO A 119 -9.01 -8.52 23.59
N HIS A 120 -8.25 -9.44 22.99
CA HIS A 120 -8.62 -10.17 21.78
C HIS A 120 -7.87 -11.50 21.73
N HIS A 121 -8.54 -12.57 21.31
CA HIS A 121 -7.85 -13.82 20.99
C HIS A 121 -7.19 -13.70 19.62
N TYR A 122 -5.92 -14.10 19.51
CA TYR A 122 -5.18 -14.11 18.25
C TYR A 122 -4.96 -15.56 17.82
N PHE A 123 -5.48 -15.93 16.65
CA PHE A 123 -5.11 -17.18 16.00
C PHE A 123 -3.77 -17.00 15.30
N THR A 124 -2.70 -17.33 16.00
CA THR A 124 -1.31 -17.04 15.61
C THR A 124 -0.86 -17.89 14.43
N PHE A 125 -1.24 -19.18 14.41
CA PHE A 125 -0.86 -20.11 13.36
C PHE A 125 -2.00 -21.08 13.03
N GLY A 126 -2.08 -21.51 11.77
CA GLY A 126 -3.03 -22.54 11.36
C GLY A 126 -2.69 -23.10 9.98
N GLY A 127 -3.01 -24.37 9.77
CA GLY A 127 -2.70 -25.08 8.53
C GLY A 127 -3.64 -26.26 8.30
N TRP A 128 -3.74 -26.71 7.05
CA TRP A 128 -4.55 -27.88 6.67
C TRP A 128 -4.00 -28.56 5.42
N THR A 129 -4.25 -29.87 5.29
CA THR A 129 -3.97 -30.61 4.06
C THR A 129 -5.15 -30.54 3.08
N ARG A 130 -4.88 -30.31 1.78
CA ARG A 130 -5.94 -30.28 0.76
C ARG A 130 -6.46 -31.69 0.47
N ARG A 131 -7.71 -31.99 0.85
CA ARG A 131 -8.48 -33.04 0.19
C ARG A 131 -8.90 -32.59 -1.22
N ARG A 132 -8.83 -33.49 -2.21
CA ARG A 132 -9.49 -33.28 -3.51
C ARG A 132 -11.00 -33.19 -3.25
N GLY A 133 -11.65 -32.12 -3.73
CA GLY A 133 -13.11 -31.97 -3.71
C GLY A 133 -13.73 -31.12 -2.58
N ALA A 134 -12.97 -30.72 -1.55
CA ALA A 134 -13.51 -29.91 -0.45
C ALA A 134 -13.25 -28.40 -0.66
N THR A 135 -14.32 -27.62 -0.88
CA THR A 135 -14.26 -26.15 -0.89
C THR A 135 -14.72 -25.55 0.45
N VAL A 136 -13.79 -24.91 1.16
CA VAL A 136 -13.99 -24.07 2.35
C VAL A 136 -14.37 -24.83 3.63
N TRP A 137 -13.52 -24.73 4.65
CA TRP A 137 -13.87 -25.10 6.02
C TRP A 137 -14.87 -24.08 6.60
N ARG A 138 -15.99 -24.56 7.15
CA ARG A 138 -16.98 -23.76 7.89
C ARG A 138 -17.17 -24.32 9.30
N GLY A 139 -16.09 -24.45 10.05
CA GLY A 139 -16.19 -24.74 11.47
C GLY A 139 -16.78 -23.56 12.24
N ARG A 140 -17.72 -23.85 13.14
CA ARG A 140 -18.21 -22.90 14.14
C ARG A 140 -17.46 -23.19 15.44
N CYS A 141 -16.36 -22.47 15.70
CA CYS A 141 -15.69 -22.53 16.99
C CYS A 141 -16.58 -21.84 18.04
N SER A 142 -17.14 -22.61 18.96
CA SER A 142 -17.77 -22.11 20.18
C SER A 142 -16.79 -22.28 21.34
N PRO A 143 -16.00 -21.26 21.71
CA PRO A 143 -15.14 -21.34 22.89
C PRO A 143 -16.00 -21.48 24.16
N PRO A 144 -15.65 -22.35 25.13
CA PRO A 144 -16.46 -22.58 26.34
C PRO A 144 -16.53 -21.39 27.31
N CYS A 145 -15.71 -20.35 27.13
CA CYS A 145 -15.40 -19.35 28.16
C CYS A 145 -16.22 -18.05 28.08
N CYS A 146 -17.30 -17.99 27.29
CA CYS A 146 -18.20 -16.84 27.27
C CYS A 146 -19.12 -16.80 28.51
N GLY A 147 -18.54 -16.44 29.66
CA GLY A 147 -19.30 -16.03 30.84
C GLY A 147 -20.16 -14.80 30.54
N SER A 148 -21.48 -14.99 30.53
CA SER A 148 -22.52 -13.93 30.56
C SER A 148 -22.35 -12.74 29.60
N ALA A 149 -22.40 -13.00 28.28
CA ALA A 149 -22.85 -12.00 27.31
C ALA A 149 -23.61 -12.67 26.15
N THR A 150 -24.90 -12.35 26.00
CA THR A 150 -25.79 -12.91 24.98
C THR A 150 -25.28 -12.59 23.57
N PRO A 151 -25.21 -13.55 22.62
CA PRO A 151 -24.43 -13.38 21.40
C PRO A 151 -25.14 -12.57 20.31
N PRO A 152 -24.48 -11.57 19.68
CA PRO A 152 -24.80 -11.21 18.31
C PRO A 152 -24.24 -12.30 17.38
N GLY A 153 -25.12 -13.06 16.73
CA GLY A 153 -24.74 -14.21 15.91
C GLY A 153 -23.93 -13.83 14.66
N SER A 154 -22.61 -13.77 14.76
CA SER A 154 -21.69 -13.53 13.64
C SER A 154 -21.31 -14.83 12.93
N ALA A 155 -22.23 -15.34 12.10
CA ALA A 155 -21.83 -16.29 11.06
C ALA A 155 -20.88 -15.60 10.07
N ALA A 156 -19.65 -16.11 9.94
CA ALA A 156 -18.67 -15.60 8.97
C ALA A 156 -19.05 -15.99 7.52
N THR A 157 -20.11 -15.40 6.99
CA THR A 157 -20.46 -15.49 5.57
C THR A 157 -19.73 -14.44 4.75
N TRP A 158 -18.68 -14.86 4.05
CA TRP A 158 -18.07 -14.10 2.97
C TRP A 158 -19.10 -13.85 1.85
N LYS A 159 -19.71 -12.64 1.83
CA LYS A 159 -20.58 -12.15 0.75
C LYS A 159 -20.04 -10.84 0.18
N ARG A 160 -20.36 -10.60 -1.10
CA ARG A 160 -19.87 -9.50 -1.93
C ARG A 160 -20.93 -8.38 -1.99
N ALA A 161 -20.62 -7.16 -1.55
CA ALA A 161 -21.43 -5.94 -1.74
C ALA A 161 -20.47 -4.76 -2.01
N ARG A 162 -20.64 -3.86 -2.99
CA ARG A 162 -21.76 -3.04 -3.53
C ARG A 162 -22.21 -1.90 -2.58
N ARG A 163 -22.44 -0.73 -3.19
CA ARG A 163 -22.49 0.63 -2.58
C ARG A 163 -23.87 1.04 -2.03
N ARG A 164 -23.85 2.16 -1.28
CA ARG A 164 -24.92 2.98 -0.63
C ARG A 164 -24.99 2.66 0.88
N GLY A 165 -25.10 3.62 1.81
CA GLY A 165 -25.15 5.09 1.69
C GLY A 165 -26.24 5.68 2.58
N SER A 166 -25.89 6.26 3.73
CA SER A 166 -26.81 6.91 4.67
C SER A 166 -26.07 7.91 5.59
N ARG A 167 -26.82 8.77 6.29
CA ARG A 167 -26.41 10.06 6.91
C ARG A 167 -26.85 10.12 8.38
N TRP A 168 -26.50 11.22 9.06
CA TRP A 168 -27.08 11.82 10.30
C TRP A 168 -26.36 11.51 11.64
N PRO A 169 -26.46 12.38 12.68
CA PRO A 169 -26.88 13.80 12.72
C PRO A 169 -25.85 14.75 13.38
N THR A 170 -26.23 16.03 13.51
CA THR A 170 -25.48 17.17 14.07
C THR A 170 -25.62 17.33 15.59
N GLY A 171 -24.62 17.96 16.23
CA GLY A 171 -24.72 18.53 17.59
C GLY A 171 -23.95 19.86 17.71
N THR A 172 -24.59 20.89 18.25
CA THR A 172 -24.11 22.29 18.32
C THR A 172 -23.59 22.65 19.72
N GLY A 173 -22.53 23.46 19.81
CA GLY A 173 -22.10 24.05 21.09
C GLY A 173 -20.91 25.03 20.96
N SER A 174 -21.14 26.31 21.27
CA SER A 174 -20.16 27.39 21.44
C SER A 174 -20.90 28.63 21.98
N PRO A 175 -20.24 29.70 22.49
CA PRO A 175 -18.81 29.86 22.80
C PRO A 175 -18.53 30.39 24.24
N SER A 176 -17.25 30.51 24.63
CA SER A 176 -16.82 31.46 25.67
C SER A 176 -15.32 31.79 25.58
N SER A 177 -14.98 33.07 25.65
CA SER A 177 -13.63 33.66 25.83
C SER A 177 -13.20 33.59 27.32
N ALA A 178 -11.95 33.78 27.78
CA ALA A 178 -10.72 34.38 27.23
C ALA A 178 -9.47 33.67 27.87
N THR A 179 -8.19 34.09 27.86
CA THR A 179 -7.54 35.39 27.56
C THR A 179 -6.18 35.25 26.84
N ARG A 180 -5.03 35.47 27.52
CA ARG A 180 -3.66 35.49 26.98
C ARG A 180 -2.60 35.22 28.05
N SER A 181 -1.51 34.53 27.70
CA SER A 181 -0.13 35.02 27.84
C SER A 181 0.89 34.06 27.19
N GLY A 182 2.03 34.58 26.71
CA GLY A 182 3.18 33.79 26.22
C GLY A 182 3.15 33.41 24.73
N CYS A 183 3.99 34.04 23.90
CA CYS A 183 4.13 33.73 22.47
C CYS A 183 5.61 33.64 22.06
N PRO A 184 6.09 32.49 21.56
CA PRO A 184 7.31 32.38 20.78
C PRO A 184 7.04 32.21 19.27
N THR A 185 7.75 33.02 18.50
CA THR A 185 8.16 32.83 17.09
C THR A 185 7.14 32.62 15.95
N ALA A 186 7.12 33.63 15.06
CA ALA A 186 6.91 33.54 13.61
C ALA A 186 5.52 33.11 13.06
N ARG A 187 4.45 33.84 13.42
CA ARG A 187 3.25 33.95 12.54
C ARG A 187 2.79 35.41 12.39
N ARG A 188 2.69 35.82 11.11
CA ARG A 188 2.13 37.05 10.50
C ARG A 188 1.60 38.14 11.44
N CYS A 189 2.24 39.31 11.41
CA CYS A 189 1.69 40.54 11.96
C CYS A 189 0.49 41.02 11.13
N SER A 190 -0.64 41.33 11.78
CA SER A 190 -1.88 41.77 11.11
C SER A 190 -1.88 43.26 10.71
N ARG A 191 -0.80 44.01 10.98
CA ARG A 191 -0.71 45.45 10.74
C ARG A 191 0.06 45.83 9.47
N CYS A 192 0.90 44.95 8.97
CA CYS A 192 1.47 45.06 7.63
C CYS A 192 0.67 44.14 6.70
N GLY A 193 -0.23 44.75 5.90
CA GLY A 193 -0.93 44.09 4.81
C GLY A 193 0.04 43.71 3.70
N GLY A 194 0.83 42.67 3.93
CA GLY A 194 1.68 42.08 2.91
C GLY A 194 0.79 41.50 1.82
N MET A 195 0.60 42.26 0.74
CA MET A 195 0.08 41.70 -0.50
C MET A 195 0.94 40.48 -0.86
N PRO A 196 0.34 39.34 -1.25
CA PRO A 196 1.13 38.20 -1.69
C PRO A 196 2.02 38.66 -2.84
N VAL A 197 3.34 38.46 -2.69
CA VAL A 197 4.29 38.72 -3.76
C VAL A 197 3.81 37.91 -4.97
N PRO A 198 3.57 38.54 -6.14
CA PRO A 198 3.07 37.81 -7.30
C PRO A 198 4.10 36.74 -7.65
N SER A 199 3.68 35.47 -7.69
CA SER A 199 4.59 34.37 -8.01
C SER A 199 5.08 34.55 -9.44
N THR A 200 6.41 34.59 -9.63
CA THR A 200 7.04 34.57 -10.95
C THR A 200 6.92 33.21 -11.66
N ASP A 201 6.36 32.21 -10.98
CA ASP A 201 6.11 30.89 -11.54
C ASP A 201 4.95 30.89 -12.55
N PRO A 202 5.06 30.11 -13.65
CA PRO A 202 4.00 30.02 -14.64
C PRO A 202 2.63 29.59 -14.05
N PRO A 203 1.51 30.10 -14.60
CA PRO A 203 0.16 29.81 -14.10
C PRO A 203 -0.20 28.33 -14.22
N LEU A 204 -0.98 27.82 -13.27
CA LEU A 204 -1.54 26.47 -13.29
C LEU A 204 -2.99 26.53 -13.78
N TRP A 205 -3.18 26.23 -15.06
CA TRP A 205 -4.48 26.23 -15.73
C TRP A 205 -5.27 24.96 -15.43
N SER A 206 -6.57 25.12 -15.20
CA SER A 206 -7.53 24.04 -15.15
C SER A 206 -7.91 23.55 -16.55
N ALA A 207 -8.58 22.40 -16.64
CA ALA A 207 -9.09 21.93 -17.93
C ALA A 207 -10.23 22.84 -18.42
N ALA A 208 -11.05 23.38 -17.50
CA ALA A 208 -12.08 24.35 -17.80
C ALA A 208 -11.52 25.73 -18.20
N ASP A 209 -10.35 26.14 -17.68
CA ASP A 209 -9.68 27.37 -18.11
C ASP A 209 -9.24 27.30 -19.57
N ILE A 210 -8.62 26.18 -19.96
CA ILE A 210 -8.13 25.96 -21.32
C ILE A 210 -9.30 25.84 -22.31
N ASP A 211 -10.36 25.11 -21.94
CA ASP A 211 -11.58 24.99 -22.76
C ASP A 211 -12.29 26.34 -22.95
N ALA A 212 -12.25 27.21 -21.93
CA ALA A 212 -12.82 28.56 -21.97
C ALA A 212 -11.91 29.58 -22.68
N GLY A 213 -10.79 29.16 -23.27
CA GLY A 213 -9.86 30.06 -23.97
C GLY A 213 -9.14 31.06 -23.05
N ARG A 214 -9.02 30.79 -21.75
CA ARG A 214 -8.30 31.69 -20.82
C ARG A 214 -6.78 31.66 -20.99
N SER A 215 -6.26 30.77 -21.83
CA SER A 215 -4.85 30.73 -22.24
C SER A 215 -4.72 30.47 -23.73
N ASP A 216 -3.81 31.22 -24.38
CA ASP A 216 -3.58 31.11 -25.81
C ASP A 216 -2.53 30.05 -26.22
N ASP A 217 -1.84 29.43 -25.24
CA ASP A 217 -0.76 28.49 -25.53
C ASP A 217 -1.30 27.15 -26.08
N GLU A 218 -0.94 26.85 -27.34
CA GLU A 218 -1.36 25.66 -28.06
C GLU A 218 -0.84 24.35 -27.45
N ARG A 219 0.27 24.37 -26.70
CA ARG A 219 0.83 23.16 -26.07
C ARG A 219 -0.06 22.69 -24.92
N LEU A 220 -0.71 23.61 -24.20
CA LEU A 220 -1.75 23.27 -23.23
C LEU A 220 -2.93 22.54 -23.89
N ARG A 221 -3.43 23.06 -25.02
CA ARG A 221 -4.53 22.45 -25.78
C ARG A 221 -4.13 21.07 -26.32
N THR A 222 -2.94 20.97 -26.91
CA THR A 222 -2.36 19.73 -27.42
C THR A 222 -2.25 18.65 -26.33
N VAL A 223 -1.69 18.99 -25.16
CA VAL A 223 -1.53 18.05 -24.04
C VAL A 223 -2.88 17.69 -23.40
N LEU A 224 -3.82 18.63 -23.28
CA LEU A 224 -5.17 18.37 -22.78
C LEU A 224 -5.98 17.47 -23.71
N ALA A 225 -5.93 17.72 -25.03
CA ALA A 225 -6.58 16.89 -26.05
C ALA A 225 -6.00 15.47 -26.10
N TRP A 226 -4.67 15.32 -26.02
CA TRP A 226 -4.02 14.01 -25.87
C TRP A 226 -4.43 13.32 -24.56
N SER A 227 -4.46 14.04 -23.43
CA SER A 227 -4.85 13.49 -22.14
C SER A 227 -6.28 12.94 -22.18
N ARG A 228 -7.22 13.69 -22.77
CA ARG A 228 -8.60 13.22 -23.01
C ARG A 228 -8.62 11.99 -23.91
N ARG A 229 -8.01 12.06 -25.10
CA ARG A 229 -8.08 11.01 -26.13
C ARG A 229 -7.37 9.71 -25.74
N PHE A 230 -6.24 9.77 -25.05
CA PHE A 230 -5.37 8.62 -24.78
C PHE A 230 -5.44 8.16 -23.31
N LEU A 231 -5.32 9.06 -22.34
CA LEU A 231 -5.27 8.65 -20.93
C LEU A 231 -6.64 8.18 -20.41
N THR A 232 -7.75 8.71 -20.93
CA THR A 232 -9.12 8.37 -20.47
C THR A 232 -9.80 7.24 -21.25
N THR A 233 -9.16 6.71 -22.29
CA THR A 233 -9.70 5.63 -23.16
C THR A 233 -8.98 4.31 -22.91
N GLY A 234 -9.63 3.19 -23.22
CA GLY A 234 -9.01 1.87 -23.17
C GLY A 234 -8.16 1.61 -24.42
N HIS A 235 -7.11 0.79 -24.27
CA HIS A 235 -6.20 0.45 -25.37
C HIS A 235 -6.03 -1.08 -25.47
N ALA A 236 -6.07 -1.65 -26.67
CA ALA A 236 -5.99 -3.10 -26.87
C ALA A 236 -4.69 -3.70 -26.27
N GLU A 237 -3.57 -3.01 -26.47
CA GLU A 237 -2.27 -3.39 -25.94
C GLU A 237 -2.07 -3.05 -24.45
N LEU A 238 -3.06 -2.49 -23.74
CA LEU A 238 -2.91 -2.14 -22.33
C LEU A 238 -2.70 -3.38 -21.45
N GLY A 239 -3.27 -4.53 -21.80
CA GLY A 239 -3.21 -5.76 -20.98
C GLY A 239 -4.24 -5.84 -19.84
N ARG A 240 -5.13 -4.86 -19.71
CA ARG A 240 -6.32 -4.93 -18.86
C ARG A 240 -7.47 -4.15 -19.48
N SER A 241 -8.69 -4.37 -19.00
CA SER A 241 -9.85 -3.55 -19.34
C SER A 241 -9.80 -2.15 -18.71
N GLY A 242 -10.63 -1.25 -19.23
CA GLY A 242 -10.73 0.13 -18.77
C GLY A 242 -9.64 1.05 -19.32
N PRO A 243 -9.57 2.31 -18.85
CA PRO A 243 -8.74 3.34 -19.44
C PRO A 243 -7.24 3.16 -19.16
N VAL A 244 -6.37 3.72 -20.01
CA VAL A 244 -4.91 3.74 -19.80
C VAL A 244 -4.57 4.27 -18.41
N CYS A 245 -5.09 5.44 -18.04
CA CYS A 245 -5.02 5.99 -16.69
C CYS A 245 -6.41 6.01 -16.02
N PRO A 246 -6.63 5.26 -14.91
CA PRO A 246 -7.93 5.25 -14.22
C PRO A 246 -8.24 6.56 -13.49
N TYR A 247 -7.24 7.41 -13.25
CA TYR A 247 -7.39 8.67 -12.49
C TYR A 247 -7.62 9.91 -13.38
N ALA A 248 -7.12 9.91 -14.62
CA ALA A 248 -7.19 11.08 -15.51
C ALA A 248 -8.64 11.52 -15.81
N GLY A 249 -9.52 10.58 -16.16
CA GLY A 249 -10.93 10.88 -16.43
C GLY A 249 -11.68 11.45 -15.21
N PRO A 250 -11.62 10.82 -14.03
CA PRO A 250 -12.19 11.36 -12.79
C PRO A 250 -11.59 12.70 -12.34
N SER A 251 -10.31 12.96 -12.61
CA SER A 251 -9.61 14.22 -12.34
C SER A 251 -10.13 15.35 -13.25
N LEU A 252 -10.15 15.12 -14.57
CA LEU A 252 -10.69 16.06 -15.57
C LEU A 252 -12.15 16.44 -15.27
N ARG A 253 -13.01 15.48 -14.94
CA ARG A 253 -14.44 15.74 -14.63
C ARG A 253 -14.70 16.52 -13.34
N ARG A 254 -13.72 16.59 -12.44
CA ARG A 254 -13.78 17.41 -11.21
C ARG A 254 -13.01 18.72 -11.34
N ASP A 255 -12.44 18.97 -12.53
CA ASP A 255 -11.50 20.03 -12.77
C ASP A 255 -10.34 20.05 -11.75
N LEU A 256 -9.71 18.88 -11.53
CA LEU A 256 -8.54 18.68 -10.66
C LEU A 256 -7.25 18.35 -11.43
N PHE A 257 -7.36 18.34 -12.76
CA PHE A 257 -6.23 18.18 -13.67
C PHE A 257 -5.70 19.58 -13.98
N ARG A 258 -4.45 19.86 -13.61
CA ARG A 258 -3.80 21.17 -13.81
C ARG A 258 -2.66 21.03 -14.80
N LEU A 259 -2.50 22.02 -15.66
CA LEU A 259 -1.42 22.10 -16.63
C LEU A 259 -0.69 23.44 -16.48
N SER A 260 0.62 23.45 -16.74
CA SER A 260 1.40 24.67 -16.93
C SER A 260 2.42 24.47 -18.04
N VAL A 261 2.89 25.55 -18.65
CA VAL A 261 3.96 25.54 -19.66
C VAL A 261 5.14 26.33 -19.12
N VAL A 262 6.34 25.78 -19.27
CA VAL A 262 7.60 26.43 -18.92
C VAL A 262 8.42 26.63 -20.19
N PRO A 263 8.25 27.76 -20.90
CA PRO A 263 9.05 28.07 -22.08
C PRO A 263 10.48 28.51 -21.69
N GLY A 264 11.41 28.36 -22.63
CA GLY A 264 12.83 28.73 -22.46
C GLY A 264 13.63 27.78 -21.58
N ALA A 265 13.03 26.68 -21.11
CA ALA A 265 13.63 25.77 -20.14
C ALA A 265 14.00 24.43 -20.81
N ALA A 266 15.22 24.36 -21.35
CA ALA A 266 15.80 23.16 -21.95
C ALA A 266 16.86 22.47 -21.05
N ASP A 267 17.35 23.16 -20.01
CA ASP A 267 18.30 22.60 -19.03
C ASP A 267 17.59 21.91 -17.85
N ALA A 268 18.05 20.71 -17.52
CA ALA A 268 17.57 19.94 -16.37
C ALA A 268 17.91 20.62 -15.02
N GLY A 269 19.05 21.30 -14.90
CA GLY A 269 19.44 22.00 -13.68
C GLY A 269 18.46 23.11 -13.30
N GLN A 270 18.14 23.97 -14.27
CA GLN A 270 17.17 25.07 -14.13
C GLN A 270 15.76 24.57 -13.80
N VAL A 271 15.29 23.51 -14.47
CA VAL A 271 13.94 22.97 -14.23
C VAL A 271 13.83 22.25 -12.88
N GLY A 272 14.90 21.63 -12.38
CA GLY A 272 14.88 20.91 -11.10
C GLY A 272 14.38 21.76 -9.93
N GLY A 273 14.90 22.99 -9.78
CA GLY A 273 14.47 23.92 -8.73
C GLY A 273 13.08 24.54 -8.94
N LEU A 274 12.59 24.56 -10.18
CA LEU A 274 11.21 24.95 -10.50
C LEU A 274 10.22 23.83 -10.15
N LEU A 275 10.59 22.55 -10.35
CA LEU A 275 9.77 21.41 -9.95
C LEU A 275 9.57 21.35 -8.43
N ASP A 276 10.57 21.73 -7.63
CA ASP A 276 10.42 21.85 -6.17
C ASP A 276 9.31 22.85 -5.78
N ARG A 277 9.11 23.95 -6.53
CA ARG A 277 7.99 24.89 -6.32
C ARG A 277 6.65 24.36 -6.83
N TYR A 278 6.64 23.60 -7.93
CA TYR A 278 5.45 22.87 -8.36
C TYR A 278 5.01 21.78 -7.35
N ARG A 279 5.94 21.19 -6.58
CA ARG A 279 5.62 20.29 -5.47
C ARG A 279 4.84 21.00 -4.37
N GLU A 280 5.27 22.20 -4.00
CA GLU A 280 4.61 23.01 -2.97
C GLU A 280 3.20 23.42 -3.43
N ARG A 281 3.08 23.97 -4.65
CA ARG A 281 1.78 24.30 -5.27
C ARG A 281 0.87 23.08 -5.43
N PHE A 282 1.43 21.89 -5.70
CA PHE A 282 0.68 20.63 -5.69
C PHE A 282 0.11 20.31 -4.31
N GLN A 283 0.89 20.48 -3.24
CA GLN A 283 0.45 20.23 -1.86
C GLN A 283 -0.66 21.21 -1.45
N GLU A 284 -0.55 22.48 -1.81
CA GLU A 284 -1.61 23.50 -1.62
C GLU A 284 -2.92 23.10 -2.32
N LEU A 285 -2.84 22.75 -3.61
CA LEU A 285 -4.00 22.27 -4.38
C LEU A 285 -4.61 20.99 -3.79
N ALA A 286 -3.78 20.06 -3.31
CA ALA A 286 -4.23 18.81 -2.70
C ALA A 286 -4.78 18.97 -1.28
N ALA A 287 -4.49 20.09 -0.59
CA ALA A 287 -5.05 20.45 0.71
C ALA A 287 -6.34 21.28 0.58
N ALA A 288 -6.52 22.00 -0.53
CA ALA A 288 -7.71 22.81 -0.82
C ALA A 288 -8.94 21.99 -1.26
N VAL A 289 -8.80 20.67 -1.45
CA VAL A 289 -9.87 19.77 -1.94
C VAL A 289 -10.22 18.71 -0.89
N PRO A 290 -11.44 18.14 -0.92
CA PRO A 290 -11.82 17.05 -0.01
C PRO A 290 -10.89 15.83 -0.14
N ASP A 291 -10.54 15.16 0.96
CA ASP A 291 -9.58 14.04 0.99
C ASP A 291 -9.86 12.95 -0.06
N ARG A 292 -11.14 12.60 -0.23
CA ARG A 292 -11.64 11.63 -1.22
C ARG A 292 -11.33 11.98 -2.68
N ASP A 293 -11.03 13.25 -2.95
CA ASP A 293 -10.77 13.81 -4.27
C ASP A 293 -9.28 14.25 -4.39
N ALA A 294 -8.54 14.33 -3.29
CA ALA A 294 -7.12 14.71 -3.26
C ALA A 294 -6.18 13.71 -3.99
N GLU A 295 -6.59 12.45 -4.13
CA GLU A 295 -5.90 11.46 -5.00
C GLU A 295 -6.06 11.74 -6.51
N LEU A 296 -7.03 12.59 -6.87
CA LEU A 296 -7.32 12.96 -8.26
C LEU A 296 -6.64 14.27 -8.67
N VAL A 297 -5.96 14.97 -7.76
CA VAL A 297 -5.14 16.13 -8.13
C VAL A 297 -3.93 15.67 -8.92
N ALA A 298 -3.72 16.28 -10.07
CA ALA A 298 -2.57 16.05 -10.95
C ALA A 298 -2.09 17.39 -11.51
N VAL A 299 -0.77 17.60 -11.51
CA VAL A 299 -0.12 18.77 -12.11
C VAL A 299 0.80 18.28 -13.23
N LEU A 300 0.58 18.75 -14.46
CA LEU A 300 1.43 18.48 -15.62
C LEU A 300 2.22 19.74 -15.97
N VAL A 301 3.53 19.67 -15.86
CA VAL A 301 4.47 20.74 -16.24
C VAL A 301 4.99 20.42 -17.64
N VAL A 302 4.50 21.15 -18.63
CA VAL A 302 4.86 21.00 -20.05
C VAL A 302 6.16 21.75 -20.34
N LEU A 303 7.10 21.05 -20.96
CA LEU A 303 8.48 21.49 -21.20
C LEU A 303 8.75 21.48 -22.71
N PRO A 304 8.21 22.45 -23.48
CA PRO A 304 8.19 22.40 -24.94
C PRO A 304 9.57 22.49 -25.60
N ASP A 305 10.58 22.99 -24.88
CA ASP A 305 11.93 23.21 -25.41
C ASP A 305 12.91 22.06 -25.08
N PHE A 306 12.43 21.00 -24.40
CA PHE A 306 13.17 19.73 -24.35
C PHE A 306 13.09 19.03 -25.71
N ASP A 307 14.15 18.30 -26.07
CA ASP A 307 14.16 17.53 -27.30
C ASP A 307 13.02 16.48 -27.30
N HIS A 308 12.38 16.35 -28.45
CA HIS A 308 11.30 15.41 -28.71
C HIS A 308 11.87 14.07 -29.24
N ALA A 309 13.09 14.07 -29.78
CA ALA A 309 13.81 12.91 -30.31
C ALA A 309 14.74 12.27 -29.25
N ASP A 310 15.56 13.05 -28.55
CA ASP A 310 16.34 12.60 -27.39
C ASP A 310 15.53 12.72 -26.08
N SER A 311 15.64 11.72 -25.21
CA SER A 311 15.04 11.73 -23.88
C SER A 311 16.00 11.87 -22.73
N GLY A 312 17.32 11.73 -22.97
CA GLY A 312 18.35 11.76 -21.94
C GLY A 312 18.19 12.89 -20.93
N PRO A 313 18.05 14.17 -21.37
CA PRO A 313 17.87 15.30 -20.47
C PRO A 313 16.62 15.22 -19.59
N LEU A 314 15.48 14.77 -20.13
CA LEU A 314 14.22 14.67 -19.36
C LEU A 314 14.24 13.48 -18.40
N ASP A 315 14.83 12.36 -18.81
CA ASP A 315 15.01 11.18 -17.98
C ASP A 315 15.97 11.48 -16.80
N GLU A 316 17.03 12.27 -17.02
CA GLU A 316 17.92 12.73 -15.94
C GLU A 316 17.24 13.77 -15.03
N LEU A 317 16.50 14.72 -15.58
CA LEU A 317 15.67 15.64 -14.80
C LEU A 317 14.73 14.86 -13.86
N GLN A 318 13.99 13.87 -14.38
CA GLN A 318 13.09 13.06 -13.57
C GLN A 318 13.83 12.27 -12.50
N ARG A 319 14.97 11.67 -12.84
CA ARG A 319 15.82 10.89 -11.94
C ARG A 319 16.33 11.75 -10.77
N SER A 320 16.86 12.93 -11.06
CA SER A 320 17.44 13.86 -10.06
C SER A 320 16.42 14.39 -9.04
N VAL A 321 15.15 14.57 -9.45
CA VAL A 321 14.09 15.03 -8.53
C VAL A 321 13.34 13.88 -7.85
N LYS A 322 13.37 12.65 -8.40
CA LYS A 322 12.54 11.52 -7.95
C LYS A 322 12.57 11.30 -6.43
N GLN A 323 13.76 11.26 -5.84
CA GLN A 323 13.93 11.01 -4.40
C GLN A 323 13.24 12.07 -3.53
N ARG A 324 13.29 13.37 -3.92
CA ARG A 324 12.64 14.47 -3.18
C ARG A 324 11.11 14.37 -3.24
N PHE A 325 10.55 13.94 -4.38
CA PHE A 325 9.11 13.78 -4.55
C PHE A 325 8.57 12.53 -3.85
N VAL A 326 9.27 11.40 -3.99
CA VAL A 326 8.89 10.12 -3.36
C VAL A 326 8.90 10.24 -1.83
N SER A 327 9.92 10.90 -1.26
CA SER A 327 10.00 11.19 0.18
C SER A 327 8.84 12.07 0.68
N ALA A 328 8.26 12.93 -0.17
CA ALA A 328 7.09 13.74 0.13
C ALA A 328 5.75 12.99 -0.08
N GLY A 329 5.77 11.68 -0.32
CA GLY A 329 4.57 10.87 -0.58
C GLY A 329 3.93 11.11 -1.96
N LEU A 330 4.71 11.65 -2.90
CA LEU A 330 4.27 11.98 -4.26
C LEU A 330 4.94 11.07 -5.29
N MET A 331 4.37 11.05 -6.49
CA MET A 331 5.01 10.49 -7.67
C MET A 331 5.28 11.60 -8.68
N VAL A 332 6.48 11.56 -9.25
CA VAL A 332 6.92 12.38 -10.37
C VAL A 332 7.31 11.44 -11.52
N GLY A 333 6.78 11.69 -12.71
CA GLY A 333 7.00 10.84 -13.88
C GLY A 333 7.15 11.65 -15.15
N GLN A 334 8.09 11.25 -16.00
CA GLN A 334 8.33 11.84 -17.31
C GLN A 334 7.37 11.29 -18.35
N PHE A 335 6.99 12.15 -19.29
CA PHE A 335 6.27 11.78 -20.50
C PHE A 335 6.88 12.54 -21.69
N HIS A 336 7.15 11.85 -22.79
CA HIS A 336 7.76 12.45 -23.99
C HIS A 336 7.58 11.50 -25.19
N PRO A 337 7.69 11.96 -26.45
CA PRO A 337 7.31 11.19 -27.64
C PRO A 337 8.00 9.83 -27.78
N ARG A 338 9.25 9.73 -27.29
CA ARG A 338 10.09 8.53 -27.41
C ARG A 338 10.12 7.64 -26.16
N CYS A 339 9.32 7.94 -25.12
CA CYS A 339 9.42 7.28 -23.81
C CYS A 339 9.56 5.74 -23.89
N PRO A 340 10.63 5.15 -23.31
CA PRO A 340 10.89 3.72 -23.34
C PRO A 340 10.21 2.96 -22.20
N GLU A 341 9.65 3.67 -21.20
CA GLU A 341 9.09 3.06 -19.98
C GLU A 341 7.89 2.14 -20.28
N PRO A 342 7.93 0.87 -19.82
CA PRO A 342 6.92 -0.12 -20.13
C PRO A 342 5.63 0.05 -19.30
N GLY A 343 4.51 -0.38 -19.88
CA GLY A 343 3.26 -0.51 -19.15
C GLY A 343 3.29 -1.57 -18.04
N LEU A 344 2.66 -1.28 -16.90
CA LEU A 344 2.56 -2.18 -15.73
C LEU A 344 2.01 -3.58 -16.06
N TRP A 345 1.15 -3.68 -17.07
CA TRP A 345 0.41 -4.90 -17.43
C TRP A 345 0.95 -5.60 -18.68
N ARG A 346 1.62 -4.87 -19.58
CA ARG A 346 2.29 -5.40 -20.78
C ARG A 346 3.57 -4.61 -21.05
N ARG A 347 4.71 -5.33 -21.06
CA ARG A 347 6.05 -4.73 -21.27
C ARG A 347 6.27 -4.13 -22.67
N SER A 348 5.44 -4.46 -23.66
CA SER A 348 5.48 -3.85 -25.00
C SER A 348 4.76 -2.50 -25.07
N PHE A 349 3.76 -2.26 -24.21
CA PHE A 349 2.99 -1.02 -24.22
C PHE A 349 3.82 0.15 -23.67
N ARG A 350 3.58 1.36 -24.16
CA ARG A 350 4.30 2.59 -23.81
C ARG A 350 3.33 3.69 -23.35
N PRO A 351 2.82 3.62 -22.11
CA PRO A 351 1.78 4.54 -21.62
C PRO A 351 2.28 5.98 -21.39
N LEU A 352 3.61 6.19 -21.34
CA LEU A 352 4.21 7.49 -21.04
C LEU A 352 4.59 8.30 -22.30
N ARG A 353 4.13 7.88 -23.49
CA ARG A 353 4.35 8.64 -24.73
C ARG A 353 3.32 9.76 -24.89
N SER A 354 3.76 10.99 -24.68
CA SER A 354 3.02 12.24 -24.92
C SER A 354 3.47 12.91 -26.23
N PRO A 355 2.68 13.83 -26.80
CA PRO A 355 3.09 14.60 -27.99
C PRO A 355 4.16 15.65 -27.70
N VAL A 356 4.24 16.14 -26.46
CA VAL A 356 5.18 17.17 -25.99
C VAL A 356 5.85 16.66 -24.71
N PRO A 357 7.16 16.87 -24.49
CA PRO A 357 7.84 16.56 -23.24
C PRO A 357 7.17 17.25 -22.04
N LEU A 358 6.95 16.50 -20.96
CA LEU A 358 6.34 17.00 -19.73
C LEU A 358 6.70 16.15 -18.51
N ILE A 359 6.59 16.76 -17.33
CA ILE A 359 6.66 16.10 -16.02
C ILE A 359 5.26 16.10 -15.40
N ALA A 360 4.78 14.93 -14.98
CA ALA A 360 3.54 14.78 -14.24
C ALA A 360 3.80 14.56 -12.75
N ILE A 361 3.13 15.34 -11.90
CA ILE A 361 3.17 15.27 -10.44
C ILE A 361 1.78 14.85 -9.94
N ARG A 362 1.72 13.87 -9.05
CA ARG A 362 0.51 13.43 -8.36
C ARG A 362 0.80 12.85 -6.98
N ARG A 363 -0.22 12.58 -6.18
CA ARG A 363 -0.07 11.71 -5.00
C ARG A 363 0.44 10.33 -5.42
N MET A 364 1.33 9.76 -4.62
CA MET A 364 1.68 8.35 -4.71
C MET A 364 0.45 7.51 -4.36
N MET A 365 0.29 6.39 -5.07
CA MET A 365 -0.80 5.42 -4.97
C MET A 365 -0.24 4.03 -4.69
N ALA A 366 -1.01 3.16 -4.05
CA ALA A 366 -0.55 1.80 -3.72
C ALA A 366 -0.15 0.95 -4.96
N GLY A 367 -0.65 1.31 -6.16
CA GLY A 367 -0.24 0.68 -7.41
C GLY A 367 1.18 1.05 -7.89
N ASP A 368 1.86 1.99 -7.24
CA ASP A 368 3.17 2.51 -7.65
C ASP A 368 4.36 1.71 -7.13
N LEU A 369 4.11 0.74 -6.23
CA LEU A 369 5.13 -0.13 -5.66
C LEU A 369 6.17 -0.65 -6.69
N PRO A 370 5.80 -1.13 -7.90
CA PRO A 370 6.76 -1.68 -8.84
C PRO A 370 7.85 -0.70 -9.30
N PHE A 371 7.61 0.61 -9.16
CA PHE A 371 8.57 1.69 -9.45
C PHE A 371 9.45 2.10 -8.25
N MET A 372 9.09 1.65 -7.04
CA MET A 372 9.79 1.89 -5.78
C MET A 372 10.83 0.79 -5.48
N LEU A 373 10.53 -0.46 -5.87
CA LEU A 373 11.32 -1.68 -5.65
C LEU A 373 12.80 -1.68 -6.09
N ARG A 374 13.30 -0.62 -6.73
CA ARG A 374 14.71 -0.47 -7.17
C ARG A 374 15.55 0.43 -6.26
N SER A 375 15.00 0.92 -5.15
CA SER A 375 15.72 1.75 -4.18
C SER A 375 15.09 1.58 -2.80
N GLU A 376 15.92 1.32 -1.81
CA GLU A 376 15.50 1.20 -0.41
C GLU A 376 14.86 2.49 0.09
N GLN A 377 15.44 3.65 -0.25
CA GLN A 377 14.89 4.95 0.13
C GLN A 377 13.48 5.18 -0.44
N HIS A 378 13.26 4.79 -1.71
CA HIS A 378 11.93 4.86 -2.33
C HIS A 378 10.94 3.85 -1.69
N LEU A 379 11.41 2.66 -1.34
CA LEU A 379 10.59 1.64 -0.68
C LEU A 379 10.19 2.08 0.74
N THR A 380 11.12 2.64 1.52
CA THR A 380 10.87 3.18 2.86
C THR A 380 9.82 4.30 2.82
N ALA A 381 9.94 5.25 1.89
CA ALA A 381 8.94 6.30 1.72
C ALA A 381 7.55 5.76 1.30
N TYR A 382 7.52 4.73 0.45
CA TYR A 382 6.28 4.03 0.08
C TYR A 382 5.65 3.31 1.30
N LEU A 383 6.46 2.61 2.10
CA LEU A 383 6.00 1.91 3.30
C LEU A 383 5.49 2.88 4.35
N ALA A 384 6.18 3.98 4.61
CA ALA A 384 5.74 5.03 5.53
C ALA A 384 4.37 5.64 5.13
N ARG A 385 4.02 5.61 3.85
CA ARG A 385 2.72 6.09 3.35
C ARG A 385 1.61 5.05 3.36
N PHE A 386 1.91 3.79 3.07
CA PHE A 386 0.89 2.75 2.82
C PHE A 386 0.85 1.60 3.82
N ALA A 387 1.86 1.41 4.66
CA ALA A 387 1.77 0.45 5.76
C ALA A 387 0.79 0.97 6.84
N PRO A 388 -0.03 0.10 7.47
CA PRO A 388 -0.21 -1.33 7.17
C PRO A 388 -1.23 -1.61 6.04
N GLN A 389 -1.89 -0.59 5.49
CA GLN A 389 -3.03 -0.68 4.55
C GLN A 389 -2.68 -1.10 3.10
N ILE A 390 -1.55 -1.79 2.88
CA ILE A 390 -1.11 -2.20 1.54
C ILE A 390 -2.08 -3.26 0.98
N PRO A 391 -2.72 -3.04 -0.20
CA PRO A 391 -3.64 -4.00 -0.80
C PRO A 391 -2.98 -5.37 -1.02
N ALA A 392 -3.72 -6.46 -0.80
CA ALA A 392 -3.17 -7.83 -0.87
C ALA A 392 -2.38 -8.09 -2.17
N ARG A 393 -2.95 -7.75 -3.33
CA ARG A 393 -2.30 -7.86 -4.66
C ARG A 393 -0.93 -7.17 -4.76
N VAL A 394 -0.73 -6.10 -4.00
CA VAL A 394 0.51 -5.31 -3.96
C VAL A 394 1.50 -5.96 -2.99
N ARG A 395 1.03 -6.59 -1.91
CA ARG A 395 1.85 -7.47 -1.05
C ARG A 395 2.33 -8.71 -1.81
N ASP A 396 1.47 -9.36 -2.59
CA ASP A 396 1.84 -10.50 -3.44
C ASP A 396 2.97 -10.14 -4.43
N GLN A 397 3.00 -8.90 -4.92
CA GLN A 397 4.05 -8.36 -5.80
C GLN A 397 5.37 -8.02 -5.10
N LEU A 398 5.35 -7.74 -3.79
CA LEU A 398 6.57 -7.68 -2.96
C LEU A 398 7.16 -9.08 -2.83
N SER A 399 6.36 -10.01 -2.32
CA SER A 399 6.78 -11.39 -2.00
C SER A 399 7.33 -12.12 -3.23
N ALA A 400 6.62 -12.07 -4.36
CA ALA A 400 7.06 -12.75 -5.59
C ALA A 400 8.38 -12.21 -6.17
N ARG A 401 8.83 -11.00 -5.79
CA ARG A 401 10.08 -10.42 -6.30
C ARG A 401 11.27 -10.59 -5.36
N ALA A 402 11.06 -10.62 -4.05
CA ALA A 402 12.12 -10.94 -3.09
C ALA A 402 12.74 -12.31 -3.37
N VAL A 403 11.93 -13.27 -3.85
CA VAL A 403 12.33 -14.63 -4.26
C VAL A 403 13.13 -14.68 -5.58
N HIS A 404 13.16 -13.58 -6.37
CA HIS A 404 13.70 -13.58 -7.74
C HIS A 404 14.78 -12.53 -8.02
N SER A 405 15.33 -11.86 -6.99
CA SER A 405 16.53 -11.04 -7.14
C SER A 405 17.78 -11.92 -6.98
N PRO A 406 18.72 -11.96 -7.95
CA PRO A 406 20.05 -12.50 -7.69
C PRO A 406 20.78 -11.61 -6.66
N PRO A 407 21.77 -12.15 -5.92
CA PRO A 407 22.57 -11.33 -5.01
C PRO A 407 23.26 -10.20 -5.78
N ALA A 408 23.27 -9.01 -5.17
CA ALA A 408 24.15 -7.94 -5.63
C ALA A 408 25.60 -8.37 -5.36
N GLY A 409 26.44 -8.33 -6.39
CA GLY A 409 27.89 -8.51 -6.29
C GLY A 409 28.63 -7.21 -5.98
#